data_AF-A0A3B0WER3-F1
#
_entry.id   AF-A0A3B0WER3-F1
#
_cell.length_a   1.000
_cell.length_b   1.000
_cell.length_c   1.000
_cell.angle_alpha   90.00
_cell.angle_beta   90.00
_cell.angle_gamma   90.00
#
_symmetry.space_group_name_H-M   'P 1'
#
loop_
_entity.id
_entity.type
_entity.pdbx_description
1 polymer ?
#
loop_
_entity_poly.entity_id
_entity_poly.type
_entity_poly.pdbx_seq_one_letter_code
_entity_poly.pdbx_strand_id
1 'polypeptide(L)' 'MYKIREAIPSDSAKACEVLRRSISEICSLDYNNQSVIEEWLVNKTENNVNKWIQSVNLYSVVCTNDDLIVGF' A
#
# COMPACT_ATOMS: atom_id res chain seq x y z
N MET A 1 1.07 -0.44 19.70
CA MET A 1 0.85 1.04 19.78
C MET A 1 0.95 1.62 18.38
N TYR A 2 -0.01 2.47 17.97
CA TYR A 2 0.01 3.06 16.63
C TYR A 2 1.03 4.20 16.50
N LYS A 3 1.82 4.19 15.42
CA LYS A 3 2.78 5.26 15.07
C LYS A 3 2.72 5.55 13.59
N ILE A 4 2.74 6.83 13.24
CA ILE A 4 2.82 7.30 11.85
C ILE A 4 4.24 7.80 11.63
N ARG A 5 4.88 7.35 10.54
CA ARG A 5 6.24 7.78 10.16
C ARG A 5 6.41 7.78 8.65
N GLU A 6 7.41 8.49 8.18
CA GLU A 6 7.87 8.38 6.79
C GLU A 6 8.20 6.92 6.45
N ALA A 7 7.81 6.50 5.26
CA ALA A 7 8.10 5.18 4.74
C ALA A 7 9.58 5.08 4.34
N ILE A 8 10.20 3.94 4.61
CA ILE A 8 11.57 3.62 4.18
C ILE A 8 11.54 2.47 3.15
N PRO A 9 12.57 2.29 2.31
CA PRO A 9 12.53 1.29 1.24
C PRO A 9 12.20 -0.14 1.70
N SER A 10 12.61 -0.51 2.92
CA SER A 10 12.29 -1.83 3.52
C SER A 10 10.81 -2.03 3.84
N ASP A 11 10.00 -0.97 3.88
CA ASP A 11 8.55 -1.06 4.09
C ASP A 11 7.80 -1.53 2.84
N SER A 12 8.42 -1.43 1.66
CA SER A 12 7.75 -1.58 0.35
C SER A 12 6.95 -2.87 0.20
N ALA A 13 7.49 -4.00 0.65
CA ALA A 13 6.80 -5.29 0.59
C ALA A 13 5.51 -5.30 1.42
N LYS A 14 5.57 -4.82 2.67
CA LYS A 14 4.43 -4.81 3.60
C LYS A 14 3.43 -3.70 3.27
N ALA A 15 3.90 -2.54 2.82
CA ALA A 15 3.06 -1.49 2.26
C ALA A 15 2.28 -1.97 1.03
N CYS A 16 2.93 -2.71 0.12
CA CYS A 16 2.29 -3.32 -1.03
C CYS A 16 1.18 -4.30 -0.61
N GLU A 17 1.45 -5.16 0.37
CA GLU A 17 0.45 -6.08 0.94
C GLU A 17 -0.77 -5.32 1.47
N VAL A 18 -0.56 -4.29 2.29
CA VAL A 18 -1.63 -3.45 2.85
C VAL A 18 -2.46 -2.78 1.75
N LEU A 19 -1.82 -2.14 0.76
CA LEU A 19 -2.51 -1.51 -0.37
C LEU A 19 -3.39 -2.51 -1.14
N ARG A 20 -2.83 -3.69 -1.46
CA ARG A 20 -3.55 -4.71 -2.21
C ARG A 20 -4.74 -5.26 -1.41
N ARG A 21 -4.56 -5.51 -0.12
CA ARG A 21 -5.65 -5.95 0.77
C ARG A 21 -6.75 -4.91 0.89
N SER A 22 -6.42 -3.64 1.09
CA SER A 22 -7.42 -2.57 1.15
C SER A 22 -8.26 -2.48 -0.13
N ILE A 23 -7.62 -2.59 -1.30
CA ILE A 23 -8.33 -2.58 -2.59
C ILE A 23 -9.20 -3.84 -2.74
N SER A 24 -8.67 -5.02 -2.44
CA SER A 24 -9.39 -6.28 -2.65
C SER A 24 -10.50 -6.56 -1.62
N GLU A 25 -10.32 -6.17 -0.36
CA GLU A 25 -11.23 -6.52 0.73
C GLU A 25 -12.28 -5.41 0.98
N ILE A 26 -11.93 -4.14 0.75
CA ILE A 26 -12.79 -3.00 1.07
C ILE A 26 -13.42 -2.44 -0.20
N CYS A 27 -12.61 -2.07 -1.19
CA CYS A 27 -13.15 -1.45 -2.40
C CYS A 27 -14.02 -2.42 -3.22
N SER A 28 -13.70 -3.72 -3.22
CA SER A 28 -14.52 -4.72 -3.95
C SER A 28 -15.99 -4.73 -3.55
N LEU A 29 -16.33 -4.35 -2.32
CA LEU A 29 -17.71 -4.26 -1.84
C LEU A 29 -18.49 -3.13 -2.55
N ASP A 30 -17.80 -2.05 -2.94
CA ASP A 30 -18.39 -0.90 -3.61
C ASP A 30 -18.41 -1.06 -5.14
N TYR A 31 -17.62 -2.00 -5.68
CA TYR A 31 -17.49 -2.23 -7.12
C TYR A 31 -17.88 -3.65 -7.50
N ASN A 32 -19.07 -3.83 -8.09
CA ASN A 32 -19.52 -5.11 -8.66
C ASN A 32 -18.83 -5.44 -10.01
N ASN A 33 -17.54 -5.12 -10.13
CA ASN A 33 -16.75 -5.39 -11.32
C ASN A 33 -15.32 -5.79 -10.96
N GLN A 34 -15.07 -7.10 -11.00
CA GLN A 34 -13.77 -7.70 -10.68
C GLN A 34 -12.63 -7.20 -11.59
N SER A 35 -12.92 -6.87 -12.86
CA SER A 35 -11.86 -6.42 -13.78
C SER A 35 -11.29 -5.06 -13.41
N VAL A 36 -12.11 -4.17 -12.82
CA VAL A 36 -11.66 -2.86 -12.33
C VAL A 36 -10.72 -3.03 -11.13
N ILE A 37 -11.05 -3.95 -10.23
CA ILE A 37 -10.19 -4.28 -9.08
C ILE A 37 -8.85 -4.85 -9.57
N GLU A 38 -8.88 -5.77 -10.53
CA GLU A 38 -7.67 -6.34 -11.13
C GLU A 38 -6.79 -5.26 -11.77
N GLU A 39 -7.38 -4.35 -12.55
CA GLU A 39 -6.67 -3.24 -13.18
C GLU A 39 -5.98 -2.35 -12.14
N TRP A 40 -6.64 -2.01 -11.04
CA TRP A 40 -6.06 -1.21 -9.96
C TRP A 40 -4.90 -1.90 -9.24
N LEU A 41 -4.91 -3.23 -9.22
CA LEU A 41 -3.88 -4.05 -8.59
C LEU A 41 -2.65 -4.29 -9.50
N VAL A 42 -2.77 -4.09 -10.82
CA VAL A 42 -1.67 -4.31 -11.78
C VAL A 42 -0.41 -3.52 -11.40
N ASN A 43 -0.56 -2.27 -10.98
CA ASN A 43 0.59 -1.43 -10.61
C ASN A 43 0.99 -1.53 -9.13
N LYS A 44 0.22 -2.24 -8.30
CA LYS A 44 0.51 -2.47 -6.87
C LYS A 44 1.49 -3.62 -6.71
N THR A 45 2.73 -3.38 -7.13
CA THR A 45 3.86 -4.29 -6.97
C THR A 45 4.85 -3.71 -5.98
N GLU A 46 5.61 -4.57 -5.28
CA GLU A 46 6.66 -4.13 -4.35
C GLU A 46 7.64 -3.15 -5.01
N ASN A 47 8.07 -3.45 -6.24
CA ASN A 47 8.98 -2.60 -7.01
C ASN A 47 8.40 -1.19 -7.27
N ASN A 48 7.11 -1.09 -7.62
CA ASN A 48 6.47 0.21 -7.82
C ASN A 48 6.29 0.97 -6.49
N VAL A 49 5.90 0.27 -5.42
CA VAL A 49 5.79 0.88 -4.09
C VAL A 49 7.15 1.40 -3.62
N ASN A 50 8.22 0.64 -3.83
CA ASN A 50 9.58 1.09 -3.52
C ASN A 50 9.95 2.35 -4.32
N LYS A 51 9.65 2.39 -5.63
CA LYS A 51 9.83 3.62 -6.44
C LYS A 51 9.03 4.81 -5.91
N TRP A 52 7.84 4.59 -5.36
CA TRP A 52 7.05 5.65 -4.75
C TRP A 52 7.70 6.17 -3.47
N ILE A 53 8.16 5.27 -2.60
CA ILE A 53 8.87 5.60 -1.36
C ILE A 53 10.17 6.37 -1.64
N GLN A 54 10.92 5.99 -2.68
CA GLN A 54 12.19 6.63 -3.02
C GLN A 54 12.06 7.89 -3.89
N SER A 55 10.84 8.22 -4.35
CA SER A 55 10.62 9.33 -5.26
C SER A 55 10.80 10.67 -4.54
N VAL A 56 11.66 11.53 -5.09
CA VAL A 56 11.83 12.92 -4.61
C VAL A 56 10.59 13.79 -4.82
N ASN A 57 9.63 13.32 -5.63
CA ASN A 57 8.40 14.04 -5.95
C ASN A 57 7.18 13.55 -5.16
N LEU A 58 7.34 12.52 -4.32
CA LEU A 58 6.26 11.93 -3.53
C LEU A 58 6.66 11.90 -2.06
N TYR A 59 5.67 11.98 -1.17
CA TYR A 59 5.87 11.77 0.26
C TYR A 59 5.04 10.57 0.69
N SER A 60 5.71 9.49 1.06
CA SER A 60 5.08 8.22 1.44
C SER A 60 5.16 8.03 2.94
N VAL A 61 4.05 7.62 3.56
CA VAL A 61 3.92 7.52 5.01
C VAL A 61 3.37 6.14 5.33
N VAL A 62 3.83 5.54 6.43
CA VAL A 62 3.25 4.30 6.96
C VAL A 62 2.67 4.52 8.34
N CYS A 63 1.60 3.78 8.64
CA CYS A 63 1.14 3.57 10.00
C CYS A 63 1.61 2.18 10.46
N THR A 64 2.28 2.11 11.61
CA THR A 64 2.64 0.85 12.25
C THR A 64 1.82 0.63 13.51
N ASN A 65 1.47 -0.62 13.79
CA ASN A 65 1.06 -1.06 15.12
C ASN A 65 2.16 -1.98 15.65
N ASP A 66 2.95 -1.47 16.60
CA ASP A 66 4.24 -2.08 16.98
C ASP A 66 5.13 -2.19 15.71
N ASP A 67 5.53 -3.40 15.31
CA ASP A 67 6.39 -3.64 14.14
C ASP A 67 5.61 -3.97 12.86
N LEU A 68 4.27 -4.01 12.93
CA LEU A 68 3.42 -4.34 11.78
C LEU A 68 3.00 -3.08 11.03
N ILE A 69 3.22 -3.04 9.71
CA ILE A 69 2.64 -2.02 8.85
C ILE A 69 1.15 -2.32 8.66
N VAL A 70 0.32 -1.34 8.99
CA VAL A 70 -1.15 -1.43 8.93
C VAL A 70 -1.77 -0.31 8.09
N GLY A 71 -0.96 0.62 7.60
CA GLY A 71 -1.37 1.67 6.69
C GLY A 71 -0.19 2.14 5.84
N PHE A 72 -0.48 2.59 4.62
CA PHE A 72 0.44 3.20 3.66
C PHE A 72 -0.31 4.28 2.89
#